data_AF-A0AAU8LER5-F1
#
_entry.id   AF-A0AAU8LER5-F1
#
_cell.length_a   1.000
_cell.length_b   1.000
_cell.length_c   1.000
_cell.angle_alpha   90.00
_cell.angle_beta   90.00
_cell.angle_gamma   90.00
#
_symmetry.space_group_name_H-M   'P 1'
#
loop_
_entity.id
_entity.type
_entity.pdbx_description
1 polymer ?
#
loop_
_entity_poly.entity_id
_entity_poly.type
_entity_poly.pdbx_seq_one_letter_code
_entity_poly.pdbx_strand_id
1 'polypeptide(L)'
;MSEMKVVPPIEITPARIVSYNVPENDYPEWAAGTYTIGTRKIIAAQHTVYEVLAASTADSPLDGIAKAVPTWMIVSPTNRWKMFNKRRGNTWMIGTTTTNPESIDITLRPGARINSFGLVGVKASSVRVIMTIPGQAQPVYDKTFAMSSKAGGSWYQYYFGQFVTKDNVAQLDLPAFNNADIRFLISAPGGVAEVGMLIIGMAKTIGVATYGTSLGDESYSNVSEDDFGNTTITPRGSRQYVDYSVVMTSDQVSSARRTLIPLRDVAALYIGSQDLDYTIIVGRFERLAIGLPTYDRAEYSLEVRSLM
;
A
#
# COMPACT_ATOMS: atom_id res chain seq x y z
N MET A 1 -18.04 18.29 -0.30
CA MET A 1 -17.13 18.22 -1.45
C MET A 1 -15.72 18.35 -0.89
N SER A 2 -14.91 17.30 -1.04
CA SER A 2 -13.55 17.25 -0.50
C SER A 2 -12.55 17.38 -1.64
N GLU A 3 -11.42 18.05 -1.40
CA GLU A 3 -10.35 18.13 -2.41
C GLU A 3 -9.79 16.73 -2.64
N MET A 4 -9.87 16.26 -3.89
CA MET A 4 -9.24 15.01 -4.27
C MET A 4 -7.75 15.25 -4.45
N LYS A 5 -6.94 14.44 -3.78
CA LYS A 5 -5.48 14.51 -3.88
C LYS A 5 -4.91 13.16 -4.29
N VAL A 6 -3.82 13.22 -5.04
CA VAL A 6 -2.96 12.08 -5.34
C VAL A 6 -1.58 12.34 -4.74
N VAL A 7 -0.96 11.31 -4.19
CA VAL A 7 0.42 11.34 -3.72
C VAL A 7 1.24 10.42 -4.62
N PRO A 8 2.01 10.99 -5.57
CA PRO A 8 3.05 10.26 -6.28
C PRO A 8 4.04 9.66 -5.27
N PRO A 9 4.35 8.36 -5.37
CA PRO A 9 5.22 7.71 -4.41
C PRO A 9 6.66 8.16 -4.58
N ILE A 10 7.37 8.28 -3.46
CA ILE A 10 8.83 8.21 -3.41
C ILE A 10 9.19 6.76 -3.16
N GLU A 11 9.95 6.16 -4.06
CA GLU A 11 10.42 4.79 -3.93
C GLU A 11 11.24 4.61 -2.64
N ILE A 12 10.93 3.62 -1.82
CA ILE A 12 11.74 3.34 -0.63
C ILE A 12 12.80 2.32 -1.01
N THR A 13 14.07 2.72 -0.90
CA THR A 13 15.25 1.87 -1.11
C THR A 13 15.94 1.61 0.23
N PRO A 14 16.85 0.62 0.35
CA PRO A 14 17.53 0.34 1.62
C PRO A 14 18.24 1.56 2.20
N ALA A 15 18.80 2.41 1.34
CA ALA A 15 19.47 3.66 1.73
C ALA A 15 18.54 4.72 2.34
N ARG A 16 17.22 4.61 2.12
CA ARG A 16 16.20 5.52 2.68
C ARG A 16 15.65 5.02 4.02
N ILE A 17 16.04 3.83 4.49
CA ILE A 17 15.63 3.28 5.78
C ILE A 17 16.73 3.56 6.82
N VAL A 18 16.40 4.33 7.86
CA VAL A 18 17.32 4.64 8.97
C VAL A 18 17.28 3.55 10.02
N SER A 19 16.08 3.12 10.41
CA SER A 19 15.87 2.01 11.33
C SER A 19 14.58 1.29 10.97
N TYR A 20 14.55 -0.02 11.21
CA TYR A 20 13.34 -0.81 11.00
C TYR A 20 13.40 -2.10 11.82
N ASN A 21 12.42 -2.31 12.69
CA ASN A 21 12.37 -3.44 13.61
C ASN A 21 11.93 -4.77 12.98
N VAL A 22 11.32 -4.78 11.79
CA VAL A 22 10.89 -6.01 11.13
C VAL A 22 12.11 -6.75 10.57
N PRO A 23 12.37 -7.99 11.01
CA PRO A 23 13.50 -8.76 10.51
C PRO A 23 13.27 -9.22 9.07
N GLU A 24 14.37 -9.42 8.35
CA GLU A 24 14.34 -10.00 6.99
C GLU A 24 14.90 -11.43 7.05
N ASN A 25 14.10 -12.34 7.59
CA ASN A 25 14.49 -13.73 7.85
C ASN A 25 13.34 -14.72 7.57
N ASP A 26 12.46 -14.39 6.61
CA ASP A 26 11.33 -15.22 6.20
C ASP A 26 11.72 -16.68 5.89
N TYR A 27 12.86 -16.83 5.20
CA TYR A 27 13.49 -18.11 4.86
C TYR A 27 15.01 -17.95 4.96
N PRO A 28 15.78 -19.04 5.01
CA PRO A 28 17.23 -18.94 4.97
C PRO A 28 17.71 -18.27 3.67
N GLU A 29 18.78 -17.47 3.76
CA GLU A 29 19.48 -16.92 2.60
C GLU A 29 19.91 -18.06 1.66
N TRP A 30 19.80 -17.81 0.35
CA TRP A 30 20.31 -18.75 -0.64
C TRP A 30 21.83 -18.91 -0.50
N ALA A 31 22.29 -20.15 -0.58
CA ALA A 31 23.69 -20.49 -0.64
C ALA A 31 23.91 -21.49 -1.78
N ALA A 32 25.13 -21.58 -2.30
CA ALA A 32 25.44 -22.58 -3.30
C ALA A 32 25.19 -23.99 -2.74
N GLY A 33 24.41 -24.80 -3.47
CA GLY A 33 24.01 -26.13 -3.04
C GLY A 33 22.88 -26.67 -3.91
N THR A 34 22.41 -27.87 -3.59
CA THR A 34 21.31 -28.53 -4.30
C THR A 34 20.03 -28.43 -3.49
N TYR A 35 18.95 -28.04 -4.15
CA TYR A 35 17.63 -27.88 -3.55
C TYR A 35 16.57 -28.68 -4.29
N THR A 36 15.58 -29.17 -3.57
CA THR A 36 14.44 -29.92 -4.11
C THR A 36 13.21 -29.03 -4.24
N ILE A 37 12.24 -29.47 -5.03
CA ILE A 37 10.96 -28.78 -5.24
C ILE A 37 10.30 -28.32 -3.92
N GLY A 38 9.72 -27.13 -3.94
CA GLY A 38 9.07 -26.51 -2.77
C GLY A 38 10.02 -25.91 -1.75
N THR A 39 11.34 -26.07 -1.89
CA THR A 39 12.31 -25.39 -1.04
C THR A 39 12.23 -23.88 -1.27
N ARG A 40 12.13 -23.11 -0.18
CA ARG A 40 12.12 -21.65 -0.22
C ARG A 40 13.42 -21.06 0.32
N LYS A 41 13.91 -20.04 -0.37
CA LYS A 41 15.10 -19.26 -0.01
C LYS A 41 14.84 -17.78 -0.25
N ILE A 42 15.53 -16.93 0.49
CA ILE A 42 15.56 -15.49 0.20
C ILE A 42 16.85 -15.12 -0.51
N ILE A 43 16.80 -14.03 -1.28
CA ILE A 43 17.99 -13.27 -1.64
C ILE A 43 17.82 -11.90 -1.01
N ALA A 44 18.50 -11.64 0.12
CA ALA A 44 18.36 -10.40 0.87
C ALA A 44 18.76 -9.17 0.03
N ALA A 45 19.71 -9.29 -0.89
CA ALA A 45 20.06 -8.21 -1.82
C ALA A 45 18.92 -7.82 -2.79
N GLN A 46 17.94 -8.71 -2.99
CA GLN A 46 16.77 -8.50 -3.85
C GLN A 46 15.48 -8.34 -3.06
N HIS A 47 15.52 -8.50 -1.73
CA HIS A 47 14.36 -8.46 -0.85
C HIS A 47 13.20 -9.36 -1.31
N THR A 48 13.53 -10.53 -1.83
CA THR A 48 12.58 -11.40 -2.53
C THR A 48 12.72 -12.86 -2.06
N VAL A 49 11.57 -13.52 -1.92
CA VAL A 49 11.44 -14.95 -1.63
C VAL A 49 11.30 -15.73 -2.94
N TYR A 50 12.09 -16.79 -3.07
CA TYR A 50 12.13 -17.69 -4.20
C TYR A 50 11.75 -19.11 -3.77
N GLU A 51 11.06 -19.85 -4.65
CA GLU A 51 10.70 -21.25 -4.45
C GLU A 51 11.19 -22.11 -5.61
N VAL A 52 11.74 -23.27 -5.30
CA VAL A 52 12.20 -24.24 -6.31
C VAL A 52 11.01 -24.89 -6.99
N LEU A 53 10.99 -24.86 -8.33
CA LEU A 53 10.01 -25.54 -9.17
C LEU A 53 10.48 -26.89 -9.70
N ALA A 54 11.80 -27.11 -9.79
CA ALA A 54 12.37 -28.35 -10.31
C ALA A 54 12.50 -29.43 -9.22
N ALA A 55 12.42 -30.72 -9.59
CA ALA A 55 12.62 -31.82 -8.65
C ALA A 55 13.97 -31.74 -7.92
N SER A 56 15.01 -31.28 -8.62
CA SER A 56 16.32 -30.94 -8.08
C SER A 56 16.94 -29.82 -8.90
N THR A 57 17.58 -28.85 -8.25
CA THR A 57 18.36 -27.80 -8.92
C THR A 57 19.57 -27.40 -8.09
N ALA A 58 20.69 -27.12 -8.78
CA ALA A 58 21.86 -26.45 -8.21
C ALA A 58 21.99 -25.00 -8.70
N ASP A 59 21.01 -24.51 -9.47
CA ASP A 59 21.00 -23.15 -9.99
C ASP A 59 20.78 -22.13 -8.87
N SER A 60 21.38 -20.96 -9.03
CA SER A 60 20.96 -19.79 -8.24
C SER A 60 19.52 -19.40 -8.61
N PRO A 61 18.73 -18.78 -7.71
CA PRO A 61 17.38 -18.34 -8.03
C PRO A 61 17.35 -17.33 -9.18
N LEU A 62 18.37 -16.48 -9.30
CA LEU A 62 18.47 -15.48 -10.38
C LEU A 62 18.66 -16.14 -11.74
N ASP A 63 19.56 -17.12 -11.83
CA ASP A 63 19.80 -17.85 -13.08
C ASP A 63 18.63 -18.78 -13.41
N GLY A 64 18.08 -19.43 -12.38
CA GLY A 64 17.00 -20.40 -12.52
C GLY A 64 15.69 -19.82 -13.04
N ILE A 65 15.38 -18.56 -12.72
CA ILE A 65 14.21 -17.86 -13.28
C ILE A 65 14.41 -17.52 -14.77
N ALA A 66 15.64 -17.23 -15.19
CA ALA A 66 15.93 -16.80 -16.55
C ALA A 66 15.98 -17.97 -17.56
N LYS A 67 15.91 -19.22 -17.09
CA LYS A 67 15.92 -20.41 -17.95
C LYS A 67 14.62 -20.54 -18.75
N ALA A 68 14.73 -21.17 -19.92
CA ALA A 68 13.58 -21.49 -20.78
C ALA A 68 12.55 -22.39 -20.07
N VAL A 69 13.03 -23.31 -19.22
CA VAL A 69 12.21 -24.01 -18.21
C VAL A 69 12.69 -23.52 -16.85
N PRO A 70 11.93 -22.64 -16.17
CA PRO A 70 12.36 -22.07 -14.91
C PRO A 70 12.54 -23.14 -13.83
N THR A 71 13.67 -23.13 -13.13
CA THR A 71 13.93 -24.01 -11.98
C THR A 71 13.54 -23.38 -10.65
N TRP A 72 13.35 -22.06 -10.65
CA TRP A 72 12.90 -21.25 -9.53
C TRP A 72 11.75 -20.34 -9.96
N MET A 73 10.90 -19.98 -9.00
CA MET A 73 9.88 -18.94 -9.17
C MET A 73 9.96 -17.90 -8.08
N ILE A 74 9.43 -16.72 -8.38
CA ILE A 74 9.28 -15.64 -7.41
C ILE A 74 7.94 -15.81 -6.70
N VAL A 75 7.96 -15.85 -5.37
CA VAL A 75 6.76 -16.05 -4.55
C VAL A 75 6.22 -14.72 -4.03
N SER A 76 7.06 -13.96 -3.34
CA SER A 76 6.67 -12.70 -2.68
C SER A 76 7.91 -11.87 -2.36
N PRO A 77 7.78 -10.56 -2.09
CA PRO A 77 8.80 -9.82 -1.37
C PRO A 77 8.98 -10.41 0.03
N THR A 78 10.15 -10.23 0.63
CA THR A 78 10.38 -10.55 2.05
C THR A 78 9.39 -9.78 2.93
N ASN A 79 9.02 -10.31 4.10
CA ASN A 79 8.00 -9.72 4.97
C ASN A 79 8.25 -8.23 5.24
N ARG A 80 9.50 -7.88 5.52
CA ARG A 80 9.99 -6.50 5.70
C ARG A 80 9.64 -5.57 4.52
N TRP A 81 9.59 -6.06 3.29
CA TRP A 81 9.46 -5.24 2.08
C TRP A 81 8.07 -5.24 1.46
N LYS A 82 7.14 -6.09 1.96
CA LYS A 82 5.76 -6.17 1.45
C LYS A 82 5.03 -4.82 1.48
N MET A 83 5.33 -3.92 2.41
CA MET A 83 4.66 -2.62 2.50
C MET A 83 5.11 -1.54 1.49
N PHE A 84 6.17 -1.71 0.70
CA PHE A 84 6.70 -0.64 -0.16
C PHE A 84 6.43 -0.83 -1.64
N ASN A 85 7.11 -1.79 -2.24
CA ASN A 85 7.07 -2.02 -3.67
C ASN A 85 6.88 -3.51 -3.91
N LYS A 86 5.63 -3.89 -4.24
CA LYS A 86 5.24 -5.27 -4.52
C LYS A 86 5.40 -5.64 -6.00
N ARG A 87 6.03 -4.76 -6.80
CA ARG A 87 6.26 -4.99 -8.23
C ARG A 87 7.57 -5.75 -8.44
N ARG A 88 7.49 -6.87 -9.17
CA ARG A 88 8.67 -7.59 -9.68
C ARG A 88 8.53 -7.76 -11.19
N GLY A 89 9.39 -7.09 -11.94
CA GLY A 89 9.23 -6.97 -13.40
C GLY A 89 7.92 -6.26 -13.75
N ASN A 90 7.01 -6.95 -14.45
CA ASN A 90 5.69 -6.44 -14.81
C ASN A 90 4.55 -6.97 -13.92
N THR A 91 4.88 -7.76 -12.90
CA THR A 91 3.89 -8.40 -12.03
C THR A 91 3.82 -7.67 -10.68
N TRP A 92 2.62 -7.36 -10.24
CA TRP A 92 2.33 -6.88 -8.89
C TRP A 92 1.83 -8.03 -8.03
N MET A 93 2.41 -8.17 -6.84
CA MET A 93 1.98 -9.18 -5.88
C MET A 93 0.96 -8.54 -4.94
N ILE A 94 -0.32 -8.86 -5.17
CA ILE A 94 -1.47 -8.28 -4.47
C ILE A 94 -1.78 -9.15 -3.23
N GLY A 95 -2.38 -8.57 -2.21
CA GLY A 95 -2.83 -9.26 -0.99
C GLY A 95 -1.75 -9.55 0.05
N THR A 96 -0.52 -9.03 -0.12
CA THR A 96 0.57 -9.29 0.83
C THR A 96 0.75 -8.13 1.80
N THR A 97 0.87 -8.41 3.09
CA THR A 97 1.10 -7.40 4.15
C THR A 97 2.43 -7.64 4.86
N THR A 98 3.06 -6.57 5.32
CA THR A 98 4.16 -6.69 6.29
C THR A 98 3.58 -6.88 7.67
N THR A 99 4.04 -7.90 8.39
CA THR A 99 3.55 -8.23 9.73
C THR A 99 4.68 -8.25 10.76
N ASN A 100 4.39 -7.84 12.00
CA ASN A 100 5.31 -8.00 13.11
C ASN A 100 4.56 -8.12 14.43
N PRO A 101 4.99 -8.99 15.37
CA PRO A 101 4.41 -9.03 16.70
C PRO A 101 4.52 -7.67 17.39
N GLU A 102 3.43 -7.27 18.07
CA GLU A 102 3.29 -6.09 18.93
C GLU A 102 3.44 -4.72 18.25
N SER A 103 4.41 -4.51 17.37
CA SER A 103 4.62 -3.23 16.70
C SER A 103 5.45 -3.31 15.42
N ILE A 104 5.17 -2.43 14.47
CA ILE A 104 6.04 -2.13 13.33
C ILE A 104 6.56 -0.71 13.57
N ASP A 105 7.88 -0.58 13.74
CA ASP A 105 8.57 0.68 13.99
C ASP A 105 9.63 0.90 12.93
N ILE A 106 9.39 1.91 12.08
CA ILE A 106 10.26 2.23 10.96
C ILE A 106 10.55 3.73 10.93
N THR A 107 11.83 4.06 10.76
CA THR A 107 12.28 5.43 10.49
C THR A 107 12.81 5.54 9.07
N LEU A 108 12.19 6.43 8.29
CA LEU A 108 12.55 6.70 6.90
C LEU A 108 13.22 8.07 6.76
N ARG A 109 14.24 8.15 5.92
CA ARG A 109 14.84 9.38 5.43
C ARG A 109 14.59 9.47 3.92
N PRO A 110 13.54 10.18 3.46
CA PRO A 110 13.15 10.17 2.04
C PRO A 110 14.21 10.74 1.09
N GLY A 111 15.09 11.63 1.58
CA GLY A 111 16.08 12.33 0.74
C GLY A 111 15.47 13.37 -0.20
N ALA A 112 14.19 13.69 -0.02
CA ALA A 112 13.48 14.75 -0.71
C ALA A 112 12.44 15.34 0.24
N ARG A 113 11.93 16.53 -0.10
CA ARG A 113 10.82 17.15 0.64
C ARG A 113 9.55 16.33 0.41
N ILE A 114 8.83 16.04 1.50
CA ILE A 114 7.52 15.43 1.44
C ILE A 114 6.55 16.20 2.33
N ASN A 115 5.26 16.17 1.99
CA ASN A 115 4.21 16.75 2.82
C ASN A 115 3.10 15.76 3.15
N SER A 116 3.22 14.51 2.70
CA SER A 116 2.16 13.53 2.81
C SER A 116 2.64 12.11 2.98
N PHE A 117 1.83 11.32 3.68
CA PHE A 117 1.92 9.86 3.75
C PHE A 117 0.54 9.22 3.68
N GLY A 118 0.51 7.95 3.30
CA GLY A 118 -0.63 7.07 3.46
C GLY A 118 -0.17 5.68 3.86
N LEU A 119 -0.83 5.15 4.89
CA LEU A 119 -0.77 3.77 5.31
C LEU A 119 -2.12 3.14 4.96
N VAL A 120 -2.09 2.13 4.10
CA VAL A 120 -3.28 1.39 3.66
C VAL A 120 -3.18 -0.04 4.15
N GLY A 121 -4.30 -0.57 4.67
CA GLY A 121 -4.34 -1.93 5.16
C GLY A 121 -3.66 -2.16 6.48
N VAL A 122 -3.87 -1.23 7.41
CA VAL A 122 -3.28 -1.26 8.74
C VAL A 122 -4.17 -2.05 9.67
N LYS A 123 -3.64 -3.11 10.27
CA LYS A 123 -4.24 -3.75 11.45
C LYS A 123 -3.39 -3.44 12.66
N ALA A 124 -3.85 -2.50 13.47
CA ALA A 124 -3.19 -2.03 14.67
C ALA A 124 -4.17 -1.35 15.62
N SER A 125 -3.73 -1.07 16.84
CA SER A 125 -4.48 -0.25 17.79
C SER A 125 -4.27 1.24 17.51
N SER A 126 -3.03 1.65 17.20
CA SER A 126 -2.70 3.04 16.88
C SER A 126 -1.52 3.16 15.93
N VAL A 127 -1.45 4.31 15.25
CA VAL A 127 -0.32 4.72 14.41
C VAL A 127 0.16 6.06 14.92
N ARG A 128 1.40 6.15 15.39
CA ARG A 128 2.06 7.41 15.72
C ARG A 128 3.08 7.77 14.66
N VAL A 129 2.99 8.97 14.14
CA VAL A 129 3.91 9.50 13.13
C VAL A 129 4.67 10.67 13.72
N ILE A 130 6.00 10.54 13.75
CA ILE A 130 6.92 11.53 14.31
C ILE A 130 7.87 11.96 13.21
N MET A 131 7.97 13.27 12.97
CA MET A 131 8.97 13.84 12.08
C MET A 131 9.99 14.63 12.89
N THR A 132 11.26 14.25 12.75
CA THR A 132 12.40 14.90 13.40
C THR A 132 13.34 15.47 12.35
N ILE A 133 14.06 16.53 12.73
CA ILE A 133 15.08 17.14 11.89
C ILE A 133 16.42 17.02 12.63
N PRO A 134 17.49 16.55 11.97
CA PRO A 134 18.82 16.57 12.56
C PRO A 134 19.19 17.98 13.06
N GLY A 135 19.58 18.11 14.33
CA GLY A 135 19.94 19.38 14.94
C GLY A 135 18.80 20.13 15.65
N GLN A 136 17.57 19.61 15.65
CA GLN A 136 16.49 20.11 16.50
C GLN A 136 16.16 19.13 17.63
N ALA A 137 15.91 19.66 18.83
CA ALA A 137 15.65 18.85 20.03
C ALA A 137 14.22 18.30 20.10
N GLN A 138 13.25 18.95 19.44
CA GLN A 138 11.84 18.57 19.46
C GLN A 138 11.38 18.12 18.06
N PRO A 139 10.45 17.16 17.98
CA PRO A 139 9.85 16.78 16.70
C PRO A 139 9.03 17.95 16.13
N VAL A 140 9.13 18.15 14.83
CA VAL A 140 8.35 19.17 14.09
C VAL A 140 6.94 18.69 13.75
N TYR A 141 6.70 17.38 13.88
CA TYR A 141 5.40 16.75 13.73
C TYR A 141 5.33 15.54 14.65
N ASP A 142 4.28 15.44 15.45
CA ASP A 142 4.03 14.28 16.30
C ASP A 142 2.51 14.13 16.45
N LYS A 143 1.94 13.18 15.73
CA LYS A 143 0.50 12.89 15.81
C LYS A 143 0.28 11.39 15.96
N THR A 144 -0.71 11.06 16.79
CA THR A 144 -1.17 9.69 16.99
C THR A 144 -2.59 9.55 16.45
N PHE A 145 -2.80 8.53 15.64
CA PHE A 145 -4.07 8.17 15.04
C PHE A 145 -4.54 6.85 15.66
N ALA A 146 -5.76 6.84 16.20
CA ALA A 146 -6.38 5.61 16.67
C ALA A 146 -6.91 4.82 15.46
N MET A 147 -6.48 3.57 15.32
CA MET A 147 -6.92 2.65 14.28
C MET A 147 -8.02 1.72 14.77
N SER A 148 -8.12 1.52 16.09
CA SER A 148 -9.23 0.83 16.74
C SER A 148 -9.80 1.72 17.84
N SER A 149 -11.11 1.94 17.81
CA SER A 149 -11.81 2.74 18.81
C SER A 149 -13.10 2.05 19.25
N LYS A 150 -13.54 2.27 20.49
CA LYS A 150 -14.85 1.79 20.93
C LYS A 150 -15.94 2.54 20.19
N ALA A 151 -16.95 1.83 19.69
CA ALA A 151 -18.12 2.45 19.10
C ALA A 151 -18.80 3.38 20.13
N GLY A 152 -19.00 4.65 19.77
CA GLY A 152 -19.75 5.61 20.58
C GLY A 152 -21.26 5.37 20.50
N GLY A 153 -22.02 5.88 21.48
CA GLY A 153 -23.50 5.94 21.39
C GLY A 153 -24.23 5.59 22.69
N SER A 154 -23.91 4.46 23.32
CA SER A 154 -24.63 3.96 24.52
C SER A 154 -23.68 3.28 25.51
N TRP A 155 -24.03 3.30 26.81
CA TRP A 155 -23.34 2.54 27.86
C TRP A 155 -23.18 1.07 27.48
N TYR A 156 -24.22 0.43 26.97
CA TYR A 156 -24.15 -0.97 26.54
C TYR A 156 -23.13 -1.17 25.42
N GLN A 157 -23.08 -0.27 24.45
CA GLN A 157 -22.15 -0.33 23.33
C GLN A 157 -20.69 -0.05 23.76
N TYR A 158 -20.50 0.75 24.81
CA TYR A 158 -19.19 0.95 25.41
C TYR A 158 -18.65 -0.29 26.15
N TYR A 159 -19.53 -1.07 26.80
CA TYR A 159 -19.15 -2.29 27.52
C TYR A 159 -19.15 -3.56 26.67
N PHE A 160 -20.07 -3.67 25.72
CA PHE A 160 -20.35 -4.89 24.95
C PHE A 160 -20.33 -4.68 23.42
N GLY A 161 -20.15 -3.45 22.95
CA GLY A 161 -20.06 -3.16 21.53
C GLY A 161 -18.73 -3.59 20.94
N GLN A 162 -18.76 -3.95 19.65
CA GLN A 162 -17.55 -4.23 18.88
C GLN A 162 -16.73 -2.94 18.67
N PHE A 163 -15.42 -3.10 18.54
CA PHE A 163 -14.54 -1.99 18.17
C PHE A 163 -14.77 -1.59 16.72
N VAL A 164 -14.82 -0.28 16.46
CA VAL A 164 -14.75 0.26 15.10
C VAL A 164 -13.28 0.34 14.73
N THR A 165 -12.91 -0.37 13.67
CA THR A 165 -11.57 -0.39 13.10
C THR A 165 -11.52 0.51 11.88
N LYS A 166 -10.40 1.19 11.71
CA LYS A 166 -10.02 1.89 10.48
C LYS A 166 -8.89 1.11 9.86
N ASP A 167 -8.99 0.85 8.57
CA ASP A 167 -7.96 0.11 7.85
C ASP A 167 -6.95 1.05 7.20
N ASN A 168 -7.31 2.32 6.98
CA ASN A 168 -6.48 3.27 6.25
C ASN A 168 -6.29 4.58 7.02
N VAL A 169 -5.09 5.16 6.92
CA VAL A 169 -4.79 6.49 7.43
C VAL A 169 -3.89 7.22 6.44
N ALA A 170 -4.30 8.43 6.04
CA ALA A 170 -3.49 9.29 5.19
C ALA A 170 -3.50 10.72 5.71
N GLN A 171 -2.34 11.36 5.65
CA GLN A 171 -2.17 12.71 6.11
C GLN A 171 -1.37 13.54 5.12
N LEU A 172 -1.80 14.79 4.92
CA LEU A 172 -1.34 15.69 3.86
C LEU A 172 -0.71 17.00 4.39
N ASP A 173 -0.50 17.09 5.71
CA ASP A 173 -0.05 18.29 6.41
C ASP A 173 1.35 18.16 7.04
N LEU A 174 2.18 17.24 6.54
CA LEU A 174 3.54 17.13 7.04
C LEU A 174 4.32 18.38 6.61
N PRO A 175 5.00 19.07 7.56
CA PRO A 175 5.88 20.17 7.21
C PRO A 175 6.96 19.75 6.20
N ALA A 176 7.02 20.42 5.04
CA ALA A 176 7.88 20.03 3.92
C ALA A 176 9.35 20.42 4.11
N PHE A 177 10.00 19.86 5.14
CA PHE A 177 11.42 20.06 5.40
C PHE A 177 12.28 19.19 4.48
N ASN A 178 13.50 19.66 4.22
CA ASN A 178 14.51 18.83 3.58
C ASN A 178 15.24 18.02 4.66
N ASN A 179 15.64 16.79 4.34
CA ASN A 179 16.42 15.92 5.23
C ASN A 179 15.76 15.62 6.60
N ALA A 180 14.44 15.53 6.64
CA ALA A 180 13.71 15.09 7.83
C ALA A 180 13.66 13.56 7.92
N ASP A 181 13.74 13.05 9.14
CA ASP A 181 13.49 11.65 9.46
C ASP A 181 12.05 11.48 9.90
N ILE A 182 11.37 10.48 9.37
CA ILE A 182 9.96 10.23 9.61
C ILE A 182 9.83 8.83 10.19
N ARG A 183 9.46 8.78 11.46
CA ARG A 183 9.21 7.55 12.19
C ARG A 183 7.72 7.23 12.18
N PHE A 184 7.39 6.04 11.70
CA PHE A 184 6.07 5.45 11.78
C PHE A 184 6.11 4.34 12.84
N LEU A 185 5.37 4.54 13.92
CA LEU A 185 5.18 3.56 14.98
C LEU A 185 3.75 3.04 14.92
N ILE A 186 3.59 1.85 14.34
CA ILE A 186 2.33 1.12 14.27
C ILE A 186 2.29 0.16 15.46
N SER A 187 1.37 0.36 16.40
CA SER A 187 1.30 -0.36 17.66
C SER A 187 0.07 -1.26 17.72
N ALA A 188 0.28 -2.54 17.98
CA ALA A 188 -0.74 -3.57 18.17
C ALA A 188 -0.41 -4.42 19.42
N PRO A 189 -0.48 -3.85 20.63
CA PRO A 189 -0.09 -4.56 21.86
C PRO A 189 -0.89 -5.85 22.04
N GLY A 190 -0.20 -6.97 22.28
CA GLY A 190 -0.83 -8.29 22.42
C GLY A 190 -1.36 -8.90 21.12
N GLY A 191 -1.09 -8.29 19.96
CA GLY A 191 -1.47 -8.78 18.65
C GLY A 191 -0.32 -8.72 17.65
N VAL A 192 -0.66 -8.86 16.37
CA VAL A 192 0.26 -8.71 15.25
C VAL A 192 -0.09 -7.41 14.54
N ALA A 193 0.89 -6.49 14.44
CA ALA A 193 0.76 -5.30 13.63
C ALA A 193 0.90 -5.68 12.16
N GLU A 194 -0.03 -5.24 11.32
CA GLU A 194 0.01 -5.46 9.87
C GLU A 194 -0.06 -4.14 9.11
N VAL A 195 0.68 -4.03 8.01
CA VAL A 195 0.60 -2.89 7.07
C VAL A 195 0.60 -3.42 5.63
N GLY A 196 -0.40 -3.03 4.85
CA GLY A 196 -0.53 -3.38 3.44
C GLY A 196 0.41 -2.59 2.54
N MET A 197 0.34 -1.27 2.58
CA MET A 197 1.26 -0.37 1.87
C MET A 197 1.51 0.93 2.62
N LEU A 198 2.75 1.41 2.56
CA LEU A 198 3.19 2.73 3.01
C LEU A 198 3.66 3.53 1.80
N ILE A 199 2.94 4.60 1.49
CA ILE A 199 3.29 5.57 0.46
C ILE A 199 3.65 6.90 1.11
N ILE A 200 4.75 7.49 0.69
CA ILE A 200 5.16 8.84 1.09
C ILE A 200 5.44 9.68 -0.15
N GLY A 201 5.18 10.99 -0.08
CA GLY A 201 5.45 11.87 -1.21
C GLY A 201 4.93 13.29 -1.05
N MET A 202 4.90 14.00 -2.18
CA MET A 202 4.29 15.32 -2.27
C MET A 202 2.88 15.23 -2.85
N ALA A 203 1.87 15.53 -2.05
CA ALA A 203 0.49 15.58 -2.48
C ALA A 203 0.26 16.61 -3.59
N LYS A 204 -0.54 16.22 -4.57
CA LYS A 204 -1.00 17.06 -5.68
C LYS A 204 -2.52 17.02 -5.72
N THR A 205 -3.14 18.20 -5.80
CA THR A 205 -4.58 18.30 -5.97
C THR A 205 -4.95 17.98 -7.42
N ILE A 206 -5.94 17.12 -7.61
CA ILE A 206 -6.42 16.68 -8.93
C ILE A 206 -7.89 17.04 -9.17
N GLY A 207 -8.46 17.88 -8.30
CA GLY A 207 -9.82 18.38 -8.42
C GLY A 207 -10.58 18.23 -7.10
N VAL A 208 -11.90 18.18 -7.19
CA VAL A 208 -12.81 18.04 -6.07
C VAL A 208 -13.65 16.79 -6.27
N ALA A 209 -13.63 15.88 -5.30
CA ALA A 209 -14.48 14.70 -5.32
C ALA A 209 -15.94 15.09 -5.03
N THR A 210 -16.83 14.70 -5.95
CA THR A 210 -18.27 14.93 -5.87
C THR A 210 -19.03 13.73 -5.35
N TYR A 211 -20.31 13.94 -5.02
CA TYR A 211 -21.24 12.85 -4.70
C TYR A 211 -21.36 11.92 -5.91
N GLY A 212 -21.40 10.60 -5.66
CA GLY A 212 -21.34 9.57 -6.70
C GLY A 212 -20.04 8.76 -6.72
N THR A 213 -19.10 9.06 -5.81
CA THR A 213 -17.97 8.15 -5.57
C THR A 213 -18.50 6.81 -5.05
N SER A 214 -18.12 5.72 -5.71
CA SER A 214 -18.57 4.37 -5.36
C SER A 214 -17.40 3.49 -4.97
N LEU A 215 -17.69 2.49 -4.15
CA LEU A 215 -16.73 1.50 -3.68
C LEU A 215 -17.20 0.11 -4.11
N GLY A 216 -16.26 -0.75 -4.48
CA GLY A 216 -16.55 -2.14 -4.76
C GLY A 216 -15.38 -3.05 -4.45
N ASP A 217 -15.66 -4.35 -4.44
CA ASP A 217 -14.68 -5.41 -4.32
C ASP A 217 -14.87 -6.40 -5.47
N GLU A 218 -13.77 -6.76 -6.11
CA GLU A 218 -13.73 -7.71 -7.22
C GLU A 218 -13.05 -8.99 -6.72
N SER A 219 -13.80 -10.10 -6.64
CA SER A 219 -13.23 -11.40 -6.29
C SER A 219 -12.76 -12.13 -7.54
N TYR A 220 -11.54 -12.69 -7.50
CA TYR A 220 -11.01 -13.56 -8.56
C TYR A 220 -11.25 -15.04 -8.28
N SER A 221 -12.15 -15.37 -7.33
CA SER A 221 -12.45 -16.75 -6.95
C SER A 221 -13.02 -17.51 -8.15
N ASN A 222 -12.56 -18.75 -8.35
CA ASN A 222 -13.14 -19.60 -9.38
C ASN A 222 -14.39 -20.27 -8.80
N VAL A 223 -15.51 -20.10 -9.48
CA VAL A 223 -16.79 -20.69 -9.13
C VAL A 223 -17.12 -21.69 -10.23
N SER A 224 -17.10 -22.97 -9.89
CA SER A 224 -17.47 -24.05 -10.81
C SER A 224 -18.70 -24.77 -10.28
N GLU A 225 -19.69 -24.97 -11.15
CA GLU A 225 -20.89 -25.74 -10.85
C GLU A 225 -20.78 -27.13 -11.48
N ASP A 226 -21.20 -28.17 -10.76
CA ASP A 226 -21.30 -29.52 -11.30
C ASP A 226 -22.65 -29.75 -12.00
N ASP A 227 -22.76 -30.86 -12.74
CA ASP A 227 -23.98 -31.25 -13.46
C ASP A 227 -25.17 -31.58 -12.51
N PHE A 228 -24.92 -31.65 -11.20
CA PHE A 228 -25.91 -31.91 -10.16
C PHE A 228 -26.32 -30.63 -9.41
N GLY A 229 -25.79 -29.47 -9.79
CA GLY A 229 -26.10 -28.16 -9.20
C GLY A 229 -25.34 -27.83 -7.91
N ASN A 230 -24.28 -28.56 -7.55
CA ASN A 230 -23.39 -28.17 -6.46
C ASN A 230 -22.35 -27.16 -6.96
N THR A 231 -22.15 -26.10 -6.19
CA THR A 231 -21.17 -25.07 -6.48
C THR A 231 -19.90 -25.28 -5.66
N THR A 232 -18.76 -25.48 -6.32
CA THR A 232 -17.44 -25.47 -5.70
C THR A 232 -16.80 -24.10 -5.90
N ILE A 233 -16.55 -23.39 -4.81
CA ILE A 233 -15.85 -22.11 -4.81
C ILE A 233 -14.41 -22.38 -4.43
N THR A 234 -13.48 -22.13 -5.34
CA THR A 234 -12.04 -22.10 -5.05
C THR A 234 -11.65 -20.65 -4.77
N PRO A 235 -11.43 -20.27 -3.50
CA PRO A 235 -11.15 -18.89 -3.14
C PRO A 235 -9.84 -18.42 -3.77
N ARG A 236 -9.85 -17.22 -4.35
CA ARG A 236 -8.63 -16.51 -4.76
C ARG A 236 -8.62 -15.11 -4.15
N GLY A 237 -7.56 -14.35 -4.44
CA GLY A 237 -7.47 -12.96 -4.00
C GLY A 237 -8.68 -12.13 -4.47
N SER A 238 -9.00 -11.10 -3.70
CA SER A 238 -9.93 -10.05 -4.11
C SER A 238 -9.18 -8.72 -4.24
N ARG A 239 -9.82 -7.76 -4.90
CA ARG A 239 -9.27 -6.43 -5.16
C ARG A 239 -10.35 -5.38 -4.99
N GLN A 240 -10.14 -4.51 -4.02
CA GLN A 240 -10.99 -3.35 -3.84
C GLN A 240 -10.73 -2.32 -4.94
N TYR A 241 -11.78 -1.60 -5.34
CA TYR A 241 -11.69 -0.45 -6.22
C TYR A 241 -12.56 0.70 -5.69
N VAL A 242 -12.13 1.91 -6.03
CA VAL A 242 -12.90 3.13 -5.78
C VAL A 242 -13.03 3.87 -7.11
N ASP A 243 -14.26 4.16 -7.50
CA ASP A 243 -14.55 5.02 -8.65
C ASP A 243 -14.85 6.43 -8.15
N TYR A 244 -13.89 7.33 -8.32
CA TYR A 244 -14.03 8.72 -7.93
C TYR A 244 -14.69 9.52 -9.05
N SER A 245 -15.81 10.18 -8.72
CA SER A 245 -16.37 11.25 -9.56
C SER A 245 -15.71 12.56 -9.16
N VAL A 246 -15.05 13.21 -10.13
CA VAL A 246 -14.19 14.38 -9.86
C VAL A 246 -14.56 15.52 -10.78
N VAL A 247 -14.71 16.69 -10.19
CA VAL A 247 -14.91 17.95 -10.91
C VAL A 247 -13.70 18.84 -10.71
N MET A 248 -13.26 19.50 -11.79
CA MET A 248 -12.18 20.47 -11.77
C MET A 248 -12.51 21.66 -12.64
N THR A 249 -11.77 22.76 -12.46
CA THR A 249 -11.84 23.95 -13.31
C THR A 249 -10.98 23.78 -14.57
N SER A 250 -11.24 24.56 -15.62
CA SER A 250 -10.58 24.36 -16.93
C SER A 250 -9.04 24.54 -16.88
N ASP A 251 -8.55 25.40 -15.99
CA ASP A 251 -7.13 25.65 -15.73
C ASP A 251 -6.42 24.44 -15.09
N GLN A 252 -7.16 23.63 -14.33
CA GLN A 252 -6.62 22.46 -13.62
C GLN A 252 -6.42 21.25 -14.54
N VAL A 253 -7.11 21.17 -15.67
CA VAL A 253 -7.07 20.02 -16.60
C VAL A 253 -5.65 19.66 -17.02
N SER A 254 -4.86 20.66 -17.42
CA SER A 254 -3.47 20.44 -17.85
C SER A 254 -2.57 19.99 -16.69
N SER A 255 -2.80 20.50 -15.48
CA SER A 255 -2.03 20.16 -14.28
C SER A 255 -2.34 18.75 -13.78
N ALA A 256 -3.64 18.39 -13.71
CA ALA A 256 -4.10 17.06 -13.36
C ALA A 256 -3.56 16.02 -14.35
N ARG A 257 -3.65 16.29 -15.65
CA ARG A 257 -3.12 15.39 -16.69
C ARG A 257 -1.61 15.20 -16.58
N ARG A 258 -0.84 16.27 -16.32
CA ARG A 258 0.62 16.19 -16.13
C ARG A 258 1.00 15.37 -14.89
N THR A 259 0.16 15.40 -13.86
CA THR A 259 0.35 14.64 -12.63
C THR A 259 -0.03 13.16 -12.79
N LEU A 260 -1.13 12.86 -13.48
CA LEU A 260 -1.67 11.50 -13.59
C LEU A 260 -0.96 10.67 -14.66
N ILE A 261 -0.51 11.25 -15.78
CA ILE A 261 0.14 10.47 -16.88
C ILE A 261 1.32 9.61 -16.39
N PRO A 262 2.27 10.14 -15.58
CA PRO A 262 3.38 9.33 -15.06
C PRO A 262 2.93 8.20 -14.12
N LEU A 263 1.76 8.32 -13.49
CA LEU A 263 1.24 7.36 -12.51
C LEU A 263 0.46 6.20 -13.15
N ARG A 264 0.34 6.16 -14.48
CA ARG A 264 -0.42 5.11 -15.19
C ARG A 264 0.10 3.69 -14.94
N ASP A 265 1.39 3.54 -14.66
CA ASP A 265 2.08 2.24 -14.48
C ASP A 265 2.69 2.09 -13.08
N VAL A 266 2.35 3.00 -12.16
CA VAL A 266 2.96 3.10 -10.82
C VAL A 266 1.85 3.18 -9.77
N ALA A 267 2.02 2.43 -8.67
CA ALA A 267 1.12 2.52 -7.53
C ALA A 267 1.21 3.90 -6.88
N ALA A 268 0.10 4.62 -6.80
CA ALA A 268 0.03 5.90 -6.11
C ALA A 268 -1.09 5.87 -5.07
N LEU A 269 -1.00 6.77 -4.09
CA LEU A 269 -2.03 6.95 -3.08
C LEU A 269 -3.04 7.97 -3.59
N TYR A 270 -4.31 7.58 -3.64
CA TYR A 270 -5.44 8.42 -4.01
C TYR A 270 -6.30 8.64 -2.78
N ILE A 271 -6.68 9.90 -2.54
CA ILE A 271 -7.43 10.32 -1.36
C ILE A 271 -8.60 11.17 -1.84
N GLY A 272 -9.81 10.67 -1.63
CA GLY A 272 -11.03 11.46 -1.80
C GLY A 272 -11.27 12.40 -0.63
N SER A 273 -11.09 11.91 0.60
CA SER A 273 -11.18 12.68 1.84
C SER A 273 -10.29 12.06 2.92
N GLN A 274 -9.62 12.87 3.74
CA GLN A 274 -8.78 12.37 4.83
C GLN A 274 -9.59 11.79 6.00
N ASP A 275 -10.83 12.26 6.16
CA ASP A 275 -11.73 11.81 7.24
C ASP A 275 -12.44 10.49 6.93
N LEU A 276 -12.49 10.12 5.64
CA LEU A 276 -13.16 8.92 5.15
C LEU A 276 -12.11 7.90 4.70
N ASP A 277 -11.77 6.99 5.59
CA ASP A 277 -10.73 5.96 5.40
C ASP A 277 -10.99 5.06 4.19
N TYR A 278 -12.25 4.75 3.90
CA TYR A 278 -12.66 3.98 2.73
C TYR A 278 -12.41 4.70 1.40
N THR A 279 -12.23 6.02 1.40
CA THR A 279 -11.86 6.80 0.21
C THR A 279 -10.35 6.91 0.00
N ILE A 280 -9.56 6.27 0.86
CA ILE A 280 -8.10 6.23 0.79
C ILE A 280 -7.71 4.89 0.18
N ILE A 281 -7.09 4.92 -1.00
CA ILE A 281 -6.68 3.70 -1.71
C ILE A 281 -5.29 3.88 -2.30
N VAL A 282 -4.47 2.83 -2.23
CA VAL A 282 -3.20 2.77 -2.97
C VAL A 282 -3.37 1.81 -4.13
N GLY A 283 -3.13 2.30 -5.34
CA GLY A 283 -3.43 1.54 -6.53
C GLY A 283 -2.97 2.21 -7.81
N ARG A 284 -3.45 1.63 -8.91
CA ARG A 284 -3.29 2.17 -10.26
C ARG A 284 -4.67 2.58 -10.77
N PHE A 285 -4.75 3.67 -11.52
CA PHE A 285 -5.98 3.99 -12.23
C PHE A 285 -6.04 3.20 -13.55
N GLU A 286 -7.24 2.72 -13.92
CA GLU A 286 -7.41 1.94 -15.16
C GLU A 286 -7.68 2.82 -16.37
N ARG A 287 -8.52 3.84 -16.20
CA ARG A 287 -8.91 4.75 -17.27
C ARG A 287 -8.92 6.18 -16.79
N LEU A 288 -8.32 7.06 -17.60
CA LEU A 288 -8.43 8.51 -17.44
C LEU A 288 -9.12 9.07 -18.69
N ALA A 289 -10.38 9.45 -18.55
CA ALA A 289 -11.15 10.11 -19.60
C ALA A 289 -11.67 11.44 -19.08
N ILE A 290 -10.97 12.52 -19.41
CA ILE A 290 -11.34 13.88 -18.99
C ILE A 290 -12.23 14.50 -20.06
N GLY A 291 -13.46 14.86 -19.68
CA GLY A 291 -14.36 15.61 -20.56
C GLY A 291 -13.81 17.01 -20.86
N LEU A 292 -14.12 17.54 -22.05
CA LEU A 292 -13.79 18.94 -22.34
C LEU A 292 -14.57 19.85 -21.39
N PRO A 293 -13.93 20.91 -20.85
CA PRO A 293 -14.58 21.80 -19.93
C PRO A 293 -15.77 22.49 -20.61
N THR A 294 -16.94 22.39 -20.00
CA THR A 294 -18.15 23.10 -20.41
C THR A 294 -18.47 24.09 -19.30
N TYR A 295 -18.60 25.39 -19.62
CA TYR A 295 -18.76 26.46 -18.62
C TYR A 295 -17.69 26.46 -17.51
N ASP A 296 -16.42 26.34 -17.89
CA ASP A 296 -15.27 26.31 -16.95
C ASP A 296 -15.28 25.16 -15.92
N ARG A 297 -16.08 24.11 -16.19
CA ARG A 297 -16.09 22.88 -15.41
C ARG A 297 -15.79 21.69 -16.30
N ALA A 298 -14.77 20.94 -15.92
CA ALA A 298 -14.48 19.63 -16.50
C ALA A 298 -14.78 18.56 -15.46
N GLU A 299 -15.39 17.47 -15.91
CA GLU A 299 -15.71 16.31 -15.09
C GLU A 299 -14.99 15.08 -15.64
N TYR A 300 -14.57 14.20 -14.74
CA TYR A 300 -14.02 12.90 -15.10
C TYR A 300 -14.29 11.89 -13.99
N SER A 301 -14.38 10.62 -14.39
CA SER A 301 -14.35 9.49 -13.46
C SER A 301 -12.94 8.90 -13.44
N LEU A 302 -12.52 8.49 -12.26
CA LEU A 302 -11.24 7.84 -12.02
C LEU A 302 -11.47 6.56 -11.22
N GLU A 303 -11.48 5.42 -11.93
CA GLU A 303 -11.47 4.10 -11.29
C GLU A 303 -10.05 3.75 -10.86
N VAL A 304 -9.83 3.65 -9.55
CA VAL A 304 -8.57 3.22 -8.95
C VAL A 304 -8.75 1.84 -8.35
N ARG A 305 -7.91 0.90 -8.76
CA ARG A 305 -7.93 -0.46 -8.24
C ARG A 305 -6.76 -0.69 -7.27
N SER A 306 -7.05 -1.23 -6.09
CA SER A 306 -6.11 -1.42 -4.99
C SER A 306 -4.97 -2.37 -5.36
N LEU A 307 -3.74 -2.09 -4.97
CA LEU A 307 -2.63 -3.05 -5.10
C LEU A 307 -2.28 -3.70 -3.75
N MET A 308 -3.18 -3.58 -2.77
CA MET A 308 -2.99 -4.11 -1.43
C MET A 308 -3.09 -5.62 -1.41
#